data_AF-A0AAU9WLV2-F1
#
_entry.id   AF-A0AAU9WLV2-F1
#
_cell.length_a   1.000
_cell.length_b   1.000
_cell.length_c   1.000
_cell.angle_alpha   90.00
_cell.angle_beta   90.00
_cell.angle_gamma   90.00
#
_symmetry.space_group_name_H-M   'P 1'
#
loop_
_entity.id
_entity.type
_entity.pdbx_description
1 polymer ?
#
loop_
_entity_poly.entity_id
_entity_poly.type
_entity_poly.pdbx_seq_one_letter_code
_entity_poly.pdbx_strand_id
1 'polypeptide(L)'
;MLLLPLLLFFPSLLGLLFATQNSALYRYPTSDLFFGYIKRDVFHYLWAEKLSSSTVKDQLDCGFLCLREPKCHSFNMAAYPDSKGVYLCELLATDKYRETEKFHANVSFHHYSPLPPCESAPCKNGGVCVPEYKWSSFHCDCRPGFCGTHCERGGNRTCSDTKYCIPEAKSGSYVIDPDGEGGENF
;
A
#
# COMPACT_ATOMS: atom_id res chain seq x y z
N MET A 1 14.32 -28.37 -45.86
CA MET A 1 13.08 -27.58 -45.79
C MET A 1 11.99 -28.53 -45.33
N LEU A 2 11.64 -28.58 -44.05
CA LEU A 2 10.90 -27.54 -43.34
C LEU A 2 11.42 -27.39 -41.89
N LEU A 3 11.70 -26.14 -41.54
CA LEU A 3 11.81 -25.65 -40.18
C LEU A 3 10.46 -25.85 -39.48
N LEU A 4 10.41 -26.62 -38.40
CA LEU A 4 9.39 -26.45 -37.36
C LEU A 4 10.04 -25.74 -36.17
N PRO A 5 9.52 -24.58 -35.74
CA PRO A 5 10.27 -23.63 -34.93
C PRO A 5 10.12 -23.92 -33.44
N LEU A 6 11.24 -23.99 -32.72
CA LEU A 6 11.61 -23.24 -31.51
C LEU A 6 10.50 -22.61 -30.62
N LEU A 7 9.34 -23.25 -30.41
CA LEU A 7 8.23 -22.67 -29.62
C LEU A 7 7.87 -23.43 -28.33
N LEU A 8 8.66 -24.42 -27.90
CA LEU A 8 8.40 -25.11 -26.63
C LEU A 8 9.27 -24.65 -25.46
N PHE A 9 10.08 -23.58 -25.63
CA PHE A 9 10.80 -22.91 -24.54
C PHE A 9 10.24 -21.51 -24.21
N PHE A 10 8.96 -21.23 -24.54
CA PHE A 10 8.34 -19.92 -24.31
C PHE A 10 7.22 -19.83 -23.25
N PRO A 11 7.06 -20.71 -22.23
CA PRO A 11 6.11 -20.42 -21.16
C PRO A 11 6.60 -19.29 -20.23
N SER A 12 7.89 -18.92 -20.28
CA SER A 12 8.48 -17.86 -19.44
C SER A 12 8.24 -16.45 -19.97
N LEU A 13 8.42 -16.22 -21.28
CA LEU A 13 8.31 -14.86 -21.85
C LEU A 13 6.87 -14.36 -21.93
N LEU A 14 5.91 -15.25 -22.21
CA LEU A 14 4.49 -14.90 -22.23
C LEU A 14 3.95 -14.60 -20.83
N GLY A 15 4.39 -15.35 -19.80
CA GLY A 15 4.09 -15.05 -18.40
C GLY A 15 4.68 -13.71 -17.92
N LEU A 16 5.88 -13.36 -18.39
CA LEU A 16 6.45 -12.03 -18.17
C LEU A 16 5.60 -10.92 -18.81
N LEU A 17 5.17 -11.10 -20.07
CA LEU A 17 4.38 -10.10 -20.80
C LEU A 17 2.99 -9.86 -20.19
N PHE A 18 2.38 -10.87 -19.54
CA PHE A 18 1.12 -10.69 -18.81
C PHE A 18 1.32 -10.06 -17.42
N ALA A 19 2.43 -10.34 -16.74
CA ALA A 19 2.74 -9.75 -15.43
C ALA A 19 3.16 -8.27 -15.53
N THR A 20 3.76 -7.85 -16.64
CA THR A 20 4.34 -6.50 -16.82
C THR A 20 3.31 -5.39 -16.98
N GLN A 21 2.06 -5.71 -17.34
CA GLN A 21 1.07 -4.66 -17.65
C GLN A 21 0.24 -4.21 -16.46
N ASN A 22 0.12 -5.00 -15.38
CA ASN A 22 -0.93 -4.80 -14.37
C ASN A 22 -0.50 -4.94 -12.89
N SER A 23 0.79 -5.01 -12.53
CA SER A 23 1.22 -5.12 -11.12
C SER A 23 2.04 -3.92 -10.66
N ALA A 24 1.61 -3.24 -9.58
CA ALA A 24 2.35 -2.15 -8.93
C ALA A 24 3.67 -2.63 -8.30
N LEU A 25 3.70 -3.90 -7.85
CA LEU A 25 4.89 -4.58 -7.35
C LEU A 25 4.81 -6.07 -7.69
N TYR A 26 5.76 -6.57 -8.47
CA TYR A 26 5.84 -7.98 -8.83
C TYR A 26 7.08 -8.63 -8.20
N ARG A 27 6.86 -9.68 -7.39
CA ARG A 27 7.90 -10.53 -6.79
C ARG A 27 7.86 -11.89 -7.48
N TYR A 28 8.86 -12.25 -8.28
CA TYR A 28 8.89 -13.57 -8.91
C TYR A 28 9.29 -14.64 -7.88
N PRO A 29 8.55 -15.77 -7.77
CA PRO A 29 8.84 -16.79 -6.74
C PRO A 29 10.18 -17.53 -6.92
N THR A 30 10.79 -17.48 -8.10
CA THR A 30 11.94 -18.31 -8.49
C THR A 30 13.11 -17.54 -9.14
N SER A 31 13.06 -16.21 -9.17
CA SER A 31 14.11 -15.35 -9.72
C SER A 31 14.11 -14.01 -9.00
N ASP A 32 15.29 -13.43 -8.81
CA ASP A 32 15.48 -12.11 -8.17
C ASP A 32 15.03 -10.94 -9.08
N LEU A 33 14.17 -11.16 -10.07
CA LEU A 33 13.60 -10.07 -10.87
C LEU A 33 12.43 -9.44 -10.10
N PHE A 34 12.63 -8.19 -9.73
CA PHE A 34 11.63 -7.34 -9.09
C PHE A 34 11.38 -6.11 -9.96
N PHE A 35 10.12 -5.89 -10.34
CA PHE A 35 9.70 -4.68 -11.05
C PHE A 35 8.57 -4.01 -10.28
N GLY A 36 8.71 -2.70 -10.08
CA GLY A 36 7.71 -1.84 -9.46
C GLY A 36 8.10 -0.38 -9.63
N TYR A 37 7.12 0.46 -9.98
CA TYR A 37 7.32 1.90 -10.00
C TYR A 37 7.30 2.39 -8.55
N ILE A 38 8.41 2.97 -8.07
CA ILE A 38 8.48 3.54 -6.73
C ILE A 38 8.16 5.03 -6.81
N LYS A 39 7.14 5.48 -6.10
CA LYS A 39 6.83 6.89 -5.91
C LYS A 39 7.72 7.44 -4.79
N ARG A 40 8.31 8.61 -5.02
CA ARG A 40 9.10 9.37 -4.05
C ARG A 40 8.30 10.58 -3.55
N ASP A 41 8.02 10.61 -2.26
CA ASP A 41 7.50 11.78 -1.56
C ASP A 41 8.68 12.53 -0.91
N VAL A 42 9.05 13.66 -1.51
CA VAL A 42 10.23 14.46 -1.12
C VAL A 42 9.96 15.17 0.21
N PHE A 43 10.96 15.18 1.09
CA PHE A 43 10.88 15.78 2.43
C PHE A 43 9.71 15.27 3.26
N HIS A 44 9.49 13.97 3.26
CA HIS A 44 8.49 13.29 4.06
C HIS A 44 9.09 12.08 4.75
N TYR A 45 8.50 11.72 5.88
CA TYR A 45 8.89 10.57 6.68
C TYR A 45 7.64 9.89 7.26
N LEU A 46 7.62 8.57 7.20
CA LEU A 46 6.59 7.76 7.85
C LEU A 46 7.10 7.28 9.21
N TRP A 47 6.47 7.74 10.28
CA TRP A 47 6.81 7.39 11.67
C TRP A 47 6.24 6.02 12.08
N ALA A 48 6.67 4.97 11.40
CA ALA A 48 6.26 3.59 11.65
C ALA A 48 7.39 2.74 12.25
N GLU A 49 7.03 1.55 12.73
CA GLU A 49 8.01 0.54 13.17
C GLU A 49 8.88 0.10 12.00
N LYS A 50 10.20 0.10 12.24
CA LYS A 50 11.20 -0.24 11.23
C LYS A 50 11.44 -1.74 11.26
N LEU A 51 11.33 -2.38 10.10
CA LEU A 51 11.75 -3.76 9.92
C LEU A 51 13.27 -3.89 10.01
N SER A 52 13.97 -2.96 9.38
CA SER A 52 15.43 -2.93 9.34
C SER A 52 15.93 -1.54 8.98
N SER A 53 17.18 -1.26 9.36
CA SER A 53 17.89 -0.03 9.04
C SER A 53 19.26 -0.38 8.46
N SER A 54 19.64 0.24 7.35
CA SER A 54 20.88 -0.03 6.63
C SER A 54 21.41 1.22 5.93
N THR A 55 22.67 1.19 5.49
CA THR A 55 23.27 2.24 4.66
C THR A 55 23.37 1.77 3.21
N VAL A 56 22.93 2.60 2.27
CA VAL A 56 22.84 2.29 0.83
C VAL A 56 23.50 3.37 -0.03
N LYS A 57 23.82 3.09 -1.29
CA LYS A 57 24.41 4.11 -2.18
C LYS A 57 23.36 5.02 -2.82
N ASP A 58 22.19 4.47 -3.11
CA ASP A 58 21.11 5.20 -3.78
C ASP A 58 19.73 4.59 -3.47
N GLN A 59 18.69 5.18 -4.08
CA GLN A 59 17.30 4.77 -3.88
C GLN A 59 16.99 3.38 -4.47
N LEU A 60 17.75 2.92 -5.48
CA LEU A 60 17.54 1.61 -6.08
C LEU A 60 18.03 0.52 -5.14
N ASP A 61 19.19 0.72 -4.52
CA ASP A 61 19.72 -0.19 -3.49
C ASP A 61 18.72 -0.41 -2.35
N CYS A 62 18.17 0.69 -1.78
CA CYS A 62 17.15 0.59 -0.73
C CYS A 62 15.86 -0.07 -1.23
N GLY A 63 15.43 0.26 -2.45
CA GLY A 63 14.30 -0.36 -3.11
C GLY A 63 14.47 -1.88 -3.24
N PHE A 64 15.64 -2.36 -3.68
CA PHE A 64 15.92 -3.80 -3.77
C PHE A 64 15.96 -4.48 -2.40
N LEU A 65 16.47 -3.82 -1.36
CA LEU A 65 16.38 -4.34 0.01
C LEU A 65 14.92 -4.52 0.44
N CYS A 66 14.06 -3.54 0.15
CA CYS A 66 12.62 -3.66 0.41
C CYS A 66 11.97 -4.77 -0.42
N LEU A 67 12.31 -4.91 -1.69
CA LEU A 67 11.73 -5.94 -2.56
C LEU A 67 12.09 -7.37 -2.11
N ARG A 68 13.29 -7.55 -1.55
CA ARG A 68 13.77 -8.82 -0.99
C ARG A 68 13.15 -9.13 0.38
N GLU A 69 12.71 -8.13 1.14
CA GLU A 69 12.04 -8.32 2.42
C GLU A 69 10.53 -8.51 2.21
N PRO A 70 9.97 -9.71 2.42
CA PRO A 70 8.57 -10.00 2.13
C PRO A 70 7.59 -9.11 2.91
N LYS A 71 7.96 -8.67 4.11
CA LYS A 71 7.13 -7.78 4.95
C LYS A 71 7.25 -6.31 4.58
N CYS A 72 8.21 -5.93 3.73
CA CYS A 72 8.42 -4.53 3.40
C CYS A 72 7.34 -4.03 2.43
N HIS A 73 6.73 -2.91 2.79
CA HIS A 73 5.70 -2.23 2.01
C HIS A 73 6.16 -0.85 1.53
N SER A 74 7.01 -0.17 2.30
CA SER A 74 7.59 1.13 1.95
C SER A 74 8.93 1.32 2.66
N PHE A 75 9.63 2.41 2.38
CA PHE A 75 10.85 2.75 3.10
C PHE A 75 11.04 4.27 3.25
N ASN A 76 11.71 4.67 4.32
CA ASN A 76 12.27 6.01 4.46
C ASN A 76 13.73 5.97 4.03
N MET A 77 14.20 7.02 3.36
CA MET A 77 15.60 7.18 3.00
C MET A 77 16.07 8.59 3.33
N ALA A 78 17.27 8.74 3.87
CA ALA A 78 17.83 10.06 4.15
C ALA A 78 17.85 10.92 2.89
N ALA A 79 17.47 12.19 3.02
CA ALA A 79 17.50 13.16 1.93
C ALA A 79 18.94 13.50 1.50
N TYR A 80 19.89 13.28 2.41
CA TYR A 80 21.30 13.62 2.23
C TYR A 80 22.19 12.45 2.65
N PRO A 81 23.33 12.24 1.97
CA PRO A 81 24.27 11.19 2.35
C PRO A 81 25.08 11.60 3.59
N ASP A 82 25.67 10.60 4.25
CA ASP A 82 26.65 10.79 5.31
C ASP A 82 28.03 11.20 4.76
N SER A 83 29.03 11.30 5.64
CA SER A 83 30.41 11.65 5.26
C SER A 83 31.09 10.65 4.33
N LYS A 84 30.56 9.43 4.20
CA LYS A 84 31.05 8.39 3.30
C LYS A 84 30.29 8.37 1.97
N GLY A 85 29.33 9.27 1.77
CA GLY A 85 28.52 9.33 0.56
C GLY A 85 27.41 8.27 0.52
N VAL A 86 27.04 7.66 1.66
CA VAL A 86 25.95 6.67 1.74
C VAL A 86 24.75 7.23 2.48
N TYR A 87 23.56 6.74 2.13
CA TYR A 87 22.29 7.20 2.68
C TYR A 87 21.75 6.19 3.69
N LEU A 88 21.14 6.68 4.76
CA LEU A 88 20.37 5.83 5.67
C LEU A 88 19.08 5.38 4.98
N CYS A 89 18.79 4.08 5.03
CA CYS A 89 17.62 3.43 4.47
C CYS A 89 16.90 2.64 5.58
N GLU A 90 15.61 2.88 5.76
CA GLU A 90 14.78 2.27 6.80
C GLU A 90 13.58 1.59 6.15
N LEU A 91 13.54 0.26 6.23
CA LEU A 91 12.45 -0.55 5.65
C LEU A 91 11.26 -0.58 6.60
N LEU A 92 10.04 -0.48 6.07
CA LEU A 92 8.82 -0.37 6.86
C LEU A 92 7.82 -1.48 6.50
N ALA A 93 7.16 -2.02 7.53
CA ALA A 93 6.11 -3.04 7.41
C ALA A 93 4.73 -2.48 7.04
N THR A 94 4.67 -1.20 6.70
CA THR A 94 3.45 -0.46 6.43
C THR A 94 3.75 0.63 5.41
N ASP A 95 2.77 1.46 5.08
CA ASP A 95 2.87 2.52 4.09
C ASP A 95 2.04 3.74 4.52
N LYS A 96 2.22 4.84 3.79
CA LYS A 96 1.53 6.12 4.07
C LYS A 96 0.01 6.07 3.90
N TYR A 97 -0.55 5.06 3.24
CA TYR A 97 -1.99 4.93 3.02
C TYR A 97 -2.66 4.20 4.19
N ARG A 98 -1.96 3.28 4.84
CA ARG A 98 -2.38 2.64 6.08
C ARG A 98 -2.17 3.51 7.32
N GLU A 99 -1.05 4.24 7.37
CA GLU A 99 -0.62 5.01 8.53
C GLU A 99 -0.61 6.52 8.22
N THR A 100 -1.74 7.01 7.70
CA THR A 100 -1.91 8.39 7.21
C THR A 100 -1.57 9.43 8.27
N GLU A 101 -1.96 9.17 9.53
CA GLU A 101 -1.70 10.07 10.65
C GLU A 101 -0.23 10.12 11.09
N LYS A 102 0.59 9.14 10.68
CA LYS A 102 2.03 9.09 11.01
C LYS A 102 2.90 9.56 9.85
N PHE A 103 2.29 9.98 8.75
CA PHE A 103 2.98 10.45 7.55
C PHE A 103 3.08 11.97 7.56
N HIS A 104 4.29 12.49 7.75
CA HIS A 104 4.51 13.93 7.94
C HIS A 104 5.68 14.45 7.13
N ALA A 105 5.69 15.77 6.92
CA ALA A 105 6.83 16.47 6.36
C ALA A 105 8.08 16.29 7.26
N ASN A 106 9.22 16.06 6.63
CA ASN A 106 10.50 15.87 7.29
C ASN A 106 11.64 16.28 6.35
N VAL A 107 12.44 17.27 6.75
CA VAL A 107 13.50 17.83 5.90
C VAL A 107 14.70 16.90 5.71
N SER A 108 14.86 15.89 6.57
CA SER A 108 16.01 15.00 6.58
C SER A 108 15.77 13.70 5.82
N PHE A 109 14.53 13.42 5.40
CA PHE A 109 14.16 12.15 4.77
C PHE A 109 13.26 12.34 3.55
N HIS A 110 13.25 11.32 2.71
CA HIS A 110 12.28 11.10 1.66
C HIS A 110 11.57 9.79 1.95
N HIS A 111 10.29 9.73 1.65
CA HIS A 111 9.52 8.51 1.77
C HIS A 111 9.29 7.91 0.40
N TYR A 112 9.36 6.59 0.32
CA TYR A 112 9.23 5.84 -0.92
C TYR A 112 8.21 4.72 -0.74
N SER A 113 7.21 4.71 -1.61
CA SER A 113 6.18 3.67 -1.65
C SER A 113 6.01 3.16 -3.07
N PRO A 114 5.77 1.86 -3.31
CA PRO A 114 5.35 1.39 -4.63
C PRO A 114 4.10 2.16 -5.06
N LEU A 115 4.04 2.62 -6.31
CA LEU A 115 2.94 3.43 -6.84
C LEU A 115 1.63 2.63 -6.77
N PRO A 116 0.75 2.88 -5.80
CA PRO A 116 -0.40 2.03 -5.59
C PRO A 116 -1.66 2.65 -6.18
N PRO A 117 -2.69 1.84 -6.43
CA PRO A 117 -4.01 2.34 -6.83
C PRO A 117 -4.63 3.33 -5.81
N CYS A 118 -4.20 3.28 -4.55
CA CYS A 118 -4.62 4.22 -3.50
C CYS A 118 -4.23 5.68 -3.74
N GLU A 119 -3.34 5.97 -4.68
CA GLU A 119 -2.96 7.34 -5.02
C GLU A 119 -4.14 8.18 -5.54
N SER A 120 -5.14 7.54 -6.16
CA SER A 120 -6.36 8.21 -6.62
C SER A 120 -7.35 8.57 -5.50
N ALA A 121 -7.01 8.28 -4.23
CA ALA A 121 -7.87 8.40 -3.06
C ALA A 121 -9.29 7.84 -3.31
N PRO A 122 -9.41 6.54 -3.64
CA PRO A 122 -10.67 5.96 -4.10
C PRO A 122 -11.71 5.82 -2.97
N CYS A 123 -11.27 5.62 -1.73
CA CYS A 123 -12.12 5.42 -0.57
C CYS A 123 -12.81 6.73 -0.13
N LYS A 124 -14.10 6.63 0.22
CA LYS A 124 -14.95 7.73 0.67
C LYS A 124 -15.16 7.69 2.18
N ASN A 125 -15.74 8.77 2.71
CA ASN A 125 -16.21 8.86 4.10
C ASN A 125 -15.13 8.52 5.15
N GLY A 126 -13.89 8.93 4.90
CA GLY A 126 -12.78 8.70 5.82
C GLY A 126 -12.32 7.23 5.92
N GLY A 127 -12.73 6.37 4.98
CA GLY A 127 -12.22 5.01 4.86
C GLY A 127 -10.72 4.99 4.52
N VAL A 128 -10.02 4.00 5.06
CA VAL A 128 -8.58 3.81 4.86
C VAL A 128 -8.36 3.00 3.59
N CYS A 129 -7.54 3.51 2.67
CA CYS A 129 -7.21 2.77 1.46
C CYS A 129 -6.07 1.80 1.73
N VAL A 130 -6.32 0.52 1.47
CA VAL A 130 -5.35 -0.54 1.66
C VAL A 130 -4.85 -1.03 0.30
N PRO A 131 -3.57 -0.77 -0.05
CA PRO A 131 -3.01 -1.21 -1.31
C PRO A 131 -2.71 -2.72 -1.31
N GLU A 132 -3.08 -3.38 -2.41
CA GLU A 132 -2.77 -4.78 -2.70
C GLU A 132 -1.78 -4.85 -3.87
N TYR A 133 -0.51 -4.62 -3.54
CA TYR A 133 0.55 -4.40 -4.52
C TYR A 133 0.74 -5.53 -5.55
N LYS A 134 0.49 -6.79 -5.15
CA LYS A 134 0.66 -7.98 -6.00
C LYS A 134 -0.27 -7.97 -7.21
N TRP A 135 -1.51 -7.53 -7.02
CA TRP A 135 -2.55 -7.51 -8.05
C TRP A 135 -2.83 -6.11 -8.58
N SER A 136 -2.06 -5.11 -8.13
CA SER A 136 -2.31 -3.69 -8.38
C SER A 136 -3.75 -3.27 -8.08
N SER A 137 -4.34 -3.90 -7.07
CA SER A 137 -5.68 -3.64 -6.55
C SER A 137 -5.59 -2.89 -5.23
N PHE A 138 -6.75 -2.54 -4.69
CA PHE A 138 -6.92 -2.00 -3.36
C PHE A 138 -8.25 -2.50 -2.80
N HIS A 139 -8.39 -2.43 -1.48
CA HIS A 139 -9.68 -2.40 -0.82
C HIS A 139 -9.76 -1.18 0.10
N CYS A 140 -10.97 -0.85 0.51
CA CYS A 140 -11.22 0.21 1.48
C CYS A 140 -11.63 -0.40 2.81
N ASP A 141 -10.88 -0.11 3.86
CA ASP A 141 -11.29 -0.38 5.23
C ASP A 141 -12.24 0.75 5.66
N CYS A 142 -13.54 0.46 5.66
CA CYS A 142 -14.56 1.44 5.98
C CYS A 142 -14.61 1.74 7.48
N ARG A 143 -14.83 3.02 7.81
CA ARG A 143 -15.15 3.41 9.18
C ARG A 143 -16.47 2.76 9.62
N PRO A 144 -16.66 2.51 10.94
CA PRO A 144 -17.91 2.00 11.46
C PRO A 144 -19.13 2.75 10.92
N GLY A 145 -20.16 1.99 10.51
CA GLY A 145 -21.38 2.55 9.93
C GLY A 145 -21.31 2.89 8.43
N PHE A 146 -20.15 2.79 7.78
CA PHE A 146 -20.00 2.91 6.33
C PHE A 146 -19.70 1.54 5.68
N CYS A 147 -20.09 1.39 4.41
CA CYS A 147 -19.88 0.18 3.62
C CYS A 147 -19.93 0.46 2.12
N GLY A 148 -19.78 -0.61 1.32
CA GLY A 148 -19.62 -0.53 -0.13
C GLY A 148 -18.15 -0.63 -0.53
N THR A 149 -17.89 -0.88 -1.81
CA THR A 149 -16.53 -1.10 -2.32
C THR A 149 -15.61 0.09 -1.99
N HIS A 150 -16.14 1.32 -2.07
CA HIS A 150 -15.39 2.54 -1.82
C HIS A 150 -15.89 3.25 -0.54
N CYS A 151 -16.57 2.54 0.36
CA CYS A 151 -17.21 3.12 1.56
C CYS A 151 -18.21 4.24 1.24
N GLU A 152 -18.84 4.20 0.06
CA GLU A 152 -19.70 5.26 -0.44
C GLU A 152 -21.12 5.26 0.16
N ARG A 153 -21.48 4.19 0.89
CA ARG A 153 -22.78 4.04 1.54
C ARG A 153 -22.64 4.02 3.05
N GLY A 154 -23.72 4.41 3.74
CA GLY A 154 -23.76 4.42 5.21
C GLY A 154 -23.50 5.80 5.82
N GLY A 155 -23.10 5.80 7.10
CA GLY A 155 -23.03 6.99 7.95
C GLY A 155 -24.18 7.08 8.96
N ASN A 156 -24.87 5.96 9.22
CA ASN A 156 -25.90 5.82 10.25
C ASN A 156 -27.01 6.89 10.19
N ARG A 157 -27.50 7.27 9.00
CA ARG A 157 -28.59 8.25 8.91
C ARG A 157 -29.99 7.63 8.83
N THR A 158 -30.09 6.32 8.57
CA THR A 158 -31.37 5.58 8.55
C THR A 158 -31.18 4.11 8.94
N CYS A 159 -32.27 3.46 9.42
CA CYS A 159 -32.26 2.01 9.70
C CYS A 159 -31.99 1.15 8.46
N SER A 160 -32.35 1.65 7.27
CA SER A 160 -32.11 0.94 6.01
C SER A 160 -30.61 0.84 5.71
N ASP A 161 -29.87 1.93 5.94
CA ASP A 161 -28.42 1.96 5.74
C ASP A 161 -27.72 1.03 6.74
N THR A 162 -28.16 1.04 8.00
CA THR A 162 -27.64 0.12 9.02
C THR A 162 -27.87 -1.34 8.64
N LYS A 163 -29.08 -1.69 8.17
CA LYS A 163 -29.39 -3.06 7.73
C LYS A 163 -28.62 -3.47 6.48
N TYR A 164 -28.34 -2.53 5.58
CA TYR A 164 -27.57 -2.78 4.38
C TYR A 164 -26.09 -3.02 4.70
N CYS A 165 -25.48 -2.16 5.52
CA CYS A 165 -24.07 -2.28 5.88
C CYS A 165 -23.78 -3.38 6.90
N ILE A 166 -24.77 -3.72 7.73
CA ILE A 166 -24.68 -4.79 8.74
C ILE A 166 -25.90 -5.72 8.55
N PRO A 167 -25.85 -6.68 7.61
CA PRO A 167 -26.98 -7.55 7.31
C PRO A 167 -27.49 -8.33 8.52
N GLU A 168 -26.62 -8.66 9.47
CA GLU A 168 -26.92 -9.40 10.69
C GLU A 168 -27.46 -8.50 11.81
N ALA A 169 -27.55 -7.17 11.59
CA ALA A 169 -28.12 -6.24 12.55
C ALA A 169 -29.55 -6.68 12.93
N LYS A 170 -29.74 -6.89 14.23
CA LYS A 170 -31.04 -7.21 14.84
C LYS A 170 -31.85 -5.94 15.00
N SER A 171 -33.16 -6.07 15.15
CA SER A 171 -33.98 -4.92 15.54
C SER A 171 -33.53 -4.42 16.93
N GLY A 172 -33.28 -3.13 17.06
CA GLY A 172 -32.75 -2.54 18.29
C GLY A 172 -32.53 -1.03 18.17
N SER A 173 -32.03 -0.44 19.24
CA SER A 173 -31.60 0.97 19.25
C SER A 173 -30.12 1.03 18.86
N TYR A 174 -29.79 1.85 17.87
CA TYR A 174 -28.42 2.03 17.37
C TYR A 174 -27.99 3.47 17.63
N VAL A 175 -26.76 3.64 18.11
CA VAL A 175 -26.15 4.97 18.24
C VAL A 175 -25.57 5.37 16.90
N ILE A 176 -25.96 6.57 16.48
CA ILE A 176 -25.41 7.25 15.31
C ILE A 176 -24.29 8.14 15.85
N ASP A 177 -23.03 7.79 15.59
CA ASP A 177 -21.84 8.57 15.97
C ASP A 177 -21.12 9.03 14.69
N PRO A 178 -21.53 10.16 14.09
CA PRO A 178 -21.01 10.63 12.81
C PRO A 178 -19.60 11.23 12.90
N ASP A 179 -19.20 11.69 14.08
CA ASP A 179 -17.95 12.37 14.39
C ASP A 179 -16.90 11.44 15.02
N GLY A 180 -17.31 10.28 15.54
CA GLY A 180 -16.41 9.26 16.08
C GLY A 180 -15.80 9.65 17.43
N GLU A 181 -16.38 10.63 18.12
CA GLU A 181 -16.00 11.07 19.46
C GLU A 181 -16.89 10.45 20.56
N GLY A 182 -17.82 9.55 20.20
CA GLY A 182 -18.75 8.88 21.10
C GLY A 182 -18.11 7.75 21.91
N GLY A 183 -17.96 7.97 23.21
CA GLY A 183 -17.16 7.18 24.16
C GLY A 183 -17.41 5.67 24.26
N GLU A 184 -16.35 4.94 24.60
CA GLU A 184 -16.25 3.48 24.80
C GLU A 184 -17.14 2.87 25.90
N ASN A 185 -18.19 3.53 26.39
CA ASN A 185 -18.92 3.10 27.59
C ASN A 185 -20.45 3.20 27.47
N PHE A 186 -21.06 2.42 26.58
CA PHE A 186 -22.47 2.00 26.73
C PHE A 186 -22.65 0.54 26.30
#